data_AF-A0A917MYH0-F1
#
_entry.id   AF-A0A917MYH0-F1
#
_cell.length_a   1.000
_cell.length_b   1.000
_cell.length_c   1.000
_cell.angle_alpha   90.00
_cell.angle_beta   90.00
_cell.angle_gamma   90.00
#
_symmetry.space_group_name_H-M   'P 1'
#
loop_
_entity.id
_entity.type
_entity.pdbx_description
1 polymer ?
#
loop_
_entity_poly.entity_id
_entity_poly.type
_entity_poly.pdbx_seq_one_letter_code
_entity_poly.pdbx_strand_id
1 'polypeptide(L)'
;MENAPNQWVELNGQANLLITILTVAVGLASLILVFLYKERKRQITFTLVTLLLSVVNIVIYIAETGKFVNGAYALTAALTFLIPVFLLMAVRGIYKDEKLVKSVDRLR
;
A
#
# COMPACT_ATOMS: atom_id res chain seq x y z
N MET A 1 19.57 28.45 31.07
CA MET A 1 20.03 27.29 30.29
C MET A 1 18.94 27.00 29.28
N GLU A 2 19.32 27.03 28.02
CA GLU A 2 18.51 27.09 26.79
C GLU A 2 17.26 26.19 26.82
N ASN A 3 16.09 26.77 26.55
CA ASN A 3 14.91 26.00 26.17
C ASN A 3 15.22 25.38 24.82
N ALA A 4 15.59 24.09 24.80
CA ALA A 4 15.68 23.32 23.57
C ALA A 4 14.37 23.55 22.79
N PRO A 5 14.41 24.13 21.57
CA PRO A 5 13.19 24.29 20.80
C PRO A 5 12.65 22.89 20.60
N ASN A 6 11.42 22.63 21.03
CA ASN A 6 10.70 21.40 20.70
C ASN A 6 10.83 21.21 19.20
N GLN A 7 11.73 20.32 18.79
CA GLN A 7 11.98 20.07 17.38
C GLN A 7 10.71 19.45 16.87
N TRP A 8 9.94 20.24 16.14
CA TRP A 8 8.83 19.79 15.32
C TRP A 8 9.43 18.88 14.26
N VAL A 9 9.61 17.61 14.61
CA VAL A 9 9.84 16.57 13.63
C VAL A 9 8.48 16.35 12.99
N GLU A 10 8.18 17.18 11.99
CA GLU A 10 7.11 16.86 11.07
C GLU A 10 7.40 15.46 10.55
N LEU A 11 6.43 14.56 10.69
CA LEU A 11 6.41 13.27 10.01
C LEU A 11 6.15 13.50 8.52
N ASN A 12 7.06 14.26 7.91
CA ASN A 12 7.18 14.43 6.48
C ASN A 12 7.79 13.14 5.94
N GLY A 13 7.36 12.68 4.77
CA GLY A 13 7.94 11.48 4.14
C GLY A 13 9.47 11.55 4.00
N GLN A 14 10.06 12.75 4.02
CA GLN A 14 11.51 12.95 4.10
C GLN A 14 12.15 12.50 5.42
N ALA A 15 11.47 12.60 6.56
CA ALA A 15 12.03 12.25 7.87
C ALA A 15 12.28 10.74 8.02
N ASN A 16 11.53 9.92 7.28
CA ASN A 16 11.63 8.46 7.29
C ASN A 16 11.81 7.91 5.87
N LEU A 17 13.06 7.98 5.39
CA LEU A 17 13.52 7.41 4.12
C LEU A 17 12.96 5.99 3.86
N LEU A 18 12.88 5.18 4.91
CA LEU A 18 12.40 3.80 4.85
C LEU A 18 10.91 3.70 4.48
N ILE A 19 10.05 4.53 5.10
CA ILE A 19 8.61 4.58 4.80
C ILE A 19 8.37 5.10 3.38
N THR A 20 9.14 6.10 2.94
CA THR A 20 9.05 6.64 1.58
C THR A 20 9.44 5.60 0.54
N ILE A 21 10.55 4.88 0.73
CA ILE A 21 10.97 3.80 -0.18
C ILE A 21 9.89 2.71 -0.25
N LEU A 22 9.34 2.28 0.89
CA LEU A 22 8.29 1.26 0.91
C LEU A 22 7.01 1.75 0.21
N THR A 23 6.64 3.01 0.38
CA THR A 23 5.44 3.59 -0.26
C THR A 23 5.61 3.66 -1.78
N VAL A 24 6.78 4.11 -2.26
CA VAL A 24 7.11 4.14 -3.69
C VAL A 24 7.15 2.71 -4.26
N ALA A 25 7.73 1.75 -3.53
CA ALA A 25 7.76 0.35 -3.93
C ALA A 25 6.36 -0.25 -4.07
N VAL A 26 5.44 0.03 -3.14
CA VAL A 26 4.03 -0.39 -3.22
C VAL A 26 3.34 0.21 -4.45
N GLY A 27 3.59 1.50 -4.73
CA GLY A 27 3.04 2.18 -5.90
C GLY A 27 3.54 1.58 -7.22
N LEU A 28 4.85 1.37 -7.35
CA LEU A 28 5.46 0.74 -8.51
C LEU A 28 4.98 -0.71 -8.70
N ALA A 29 4.92 -1.49 -7.62
CA ALA A 29 4.40 -2.86 -7.66
C ALA A 29 2.94 -2.89 -8.15
N SER A 30 2.12 -1.95 -7.67
CA SER A 30 0.73 -1.80 -8.09
C SER A 30 0.61 -1.45 -9.58
N LEU A 31 1.48 -0.58 -10.12
CA LEU A 31 1.52 -0.28 -11.56
C LEU A 31 1.93 -1.51 -12.38
N ILE A 32 2.97 -2.23 -11.96
CA ILE A 32 3.43 -3.46 -12.64
C ILE A 32 2.31 -4.52 -12.65
N LEU A 33 1.58 -4.64 -11.54
CA LEU A 33 0.44 -5.54 -11.39
C LEU A 33 -0.66 -5.29 -12.43
N VAL A 34 -0.91 -4.04 -12.83
CA VAL A 34 -1.89 -3.72 -13.89
C VAL A 34 -1.48 -4.32 -15.24
N PHE A 35 -0.19 -4.32 -15.57
CA PHE A 35 0.32 -4.90 -16.81
C PHE A 35 0.48 -6.42 -16.78
N LEU A 36 0.46 -7.05 -15.60
CA LEU A 36 0.57 -8.51 -15.43
C LEU A 36 -0.78 -9.25 -15.65
N TYR A 37 -1.63 -8.76 -16.56
CA TYR A 37 -2.94 -9.35 -16.86
C TYR A 37 -2.85 -10.72 -17.56
N LYS A 38 -1.69 -11.03 -18.17
CA LYS A 38 -1.46 -12.26 -18.92
C LYS A 38 -1.40 -13.49 -18.02
N GLU A 39 -0.90 -13.33 -16.79
CA GLU A 39 -0.78 -14.40 -15.79
C GLU A 39 -1.63 -14.09 -14.55
N ARG A 40 -2.96 -14.18 -14.69
CA ARG A 40 -3.95 -13.80 -13.65
C ARG A 40 -3.68 -14.45 -12.29
N LYS A 41 -3.26 -15.72 -12.25
CA LYS A 41 -2.89 -16.40 -11.00
C LYS A 41 -1.72 -15.73 -10.29
N ARG A 42 -0.67 -15.36 -11.03
CA ARG A 42 0.48 -14.62 -10.47
C ARG A 42 0.06 -13.21 -10.09
N GLN A 43 -0.77 -12.55 -10.88
CA GLN A 43 -1.31 -11.23 -10.58
C GLN A 43 -2.04 -11.21 -9.23
N ILE A 44 -2.86 -12.22 -8.92
CA ILE A 44 -3.51 -12.36 -7.61
C ILE A 44 -2.49 -12.52 -6.50
N THR A 45 -1.52 -13.43 -6.63
CA THR A 45 -0.49 -13.66 -5.62
C THR A 45 0.32 -12.39 -5.34
N PHE A 46 0.78 -11.69 -6.39
CA PHE A 46 1.51 -10.44 -6.24
C PHE A 46 0.64 -9.34 -5.63
N THR A 47 -0.64 -9.24 -6.00
CA THR A 47 -1.56 -8.25 -5.41
C THR A 47 -1.79 -8.53 -3.91
N LEU A 48 -1.88 -9.80 -3.51
CA LEU A 48 -1.95 -10.20 -2.10
C LEU A 48 -0.66 -9.88 -1.34
N VAL A 49 0.51 -10.05 -1.96
CA VAL A 49 1.79 -9.64 -1.37
C VAL A 49 1.85 -8.12 -1.21
N THR A 50 1.43 -7.36 -2.21
CA THR A 50 1.37 -5.89 -2.14
C THR A 50 0.37 -5.40 -1.08
N LEU A 51 -0.76 -6.10 -0.93
CA LEU A 51 -1.72 -5.86 0.15
C LEU A 51 -1.07 -6.04 1.52
N LEU A 52 -0.41 -7.19 1.76
CA LEU A 52 0.29 -7.45 3.01
C LEU A 52 1.35 -6.39 3.29
N LEU A 53 2.12 -6.02 2.26
CA LEU A 53 3.14 -4.99 2.38
C LEU A 53 2.53 -3.62 2.74
N SER A 54 1.39 -3.26 2.15
CA SER A 54 0.65 -2.04 2.47
C SER A 54 0.16 -2.03 3.92
N VAL A 55 -0.36 -3.15 4.43
CA VAL A 55 -0.80 -3.27 5.83
C VAL A 55 0.40 -3.14 6.80
N VAL A 56 1.50 -3.82 6.51
CA VAL A 56 2.74 -3.70 7.32
C VAL A 56 3.24 -2.26 7.34
N ASN A 57 3.20 -1.57 6.20
CA ASN A 57 3.61 -0.18 6.09
C ASN A 57 2.72 0.74 6.96
N ILE A 58 1.40 0.51 6.99
CA ILE A 58 0.47 1.21 7.90
C ILE A 58 0.81 0.95 9.36
N VAL A 59 1.08 -0.30 9.75
CA VAL A 59 1.43 -0.64 11.14
C VAL A 59 2.71 0.06 11.58
N ILE A 60 3.74 0.07 10.74
CA ILE A 60 4.98 0.80 10.99
C ILE A 60 4.70 2.30 11.08
N TYR A 61 3.89 2.84 10.17
CA TYR A 61 3.50 4.24 10.16
C TYR A 61 2.80 4.65 11.46
N ILE A 62 1.85 3.85 11.95
CA ILE A 62 1.15 4.08 13.23
C ILE A 62 2.11 3.99 14.43
N ALA A 63 3.01 3.01 14.43
CA ALA A 63 4.01 2.83 15.49
C ALA A 63 5.02 3.99 15.55
N GLU A 64 5.36 4.56 14.39
CA GLU A 64 6.18 5.77 14.27
C GLU A 64 5.39 7.01 14.71
N THR A 65 4.15 7.21 14.22
CA THR A 65 3.30 8.37 14.59
C THR A 65 2.97 8.40 16.08
N GLY A 66 2.75 7.25 16.72
CA GLY A 66 2.46 7.18 18.16
C GLY A 66 3.59 7.68 19.08
N LYS A 67 4.81 7.83 18.55
CA LYS A 67 5.95 8.44 19.28
C LYS A 67 5.94 9.97 19.19
N PHE A 68 5.14 10.57 18.30
CA PHE A 68 5.06 12.01 18.10
C PHE A 68 3.70 12.54 18.57
N VAL A 69 3.73 13.36 19.64
CA VAL A 69 2.54 13.81 20.38
C VAL A 69 1.64 14.77 19.59
N ASN A 70 2.10 15.33 18.47
CA ASN A 70 1.31 16.26 17.64
C ASN A 70 1.71 16.15 16.15
N GLY A 71 1.25 15.09 15.47
CA GLY A 71 1.30 15.00 14.01
C GLY A 71 -0.04 15.40 13.41
N ALA A 72 -0.10 16.50 12.66
CA ALA A 72 -1.26 16.78 11.82
C ALA A 72 -1.41 15.65 10.80
N TYR A 73 -2.53 14.92 10.83
CA TYR A 73 -2.82 13.89 9.82
C TYR A 73 -2.97 14.56 8.46
N ALA A 74 -1.91 14.50 7.65
CA ALA A 74 -1.94 14.98 6.28
C ALA A 74 -2.90 14.11 5.44
N LEU A 75 -3.42 14.68 4.35
CA LEU A 75 -4.28 13.96 3.38
C LEU A 75 -3.64 12.64 2.90
N THR A 76 -2.31 12.60 2.85
CA THR A 76 -1.51 11.42 2.52
C THR A 76 -1.73 10.27 3.50
N ALA A 77 -1.95 10.54 4.79
CA ALA A 77 -2.27 9.50 5.77
C ALA A 77 -3.60 8.81 5.45
N ALA A 78 -4.64 9.59 5.12
CA ALA A 78 -5.94 9.05 4.72
C ALA A 78 -5.84 8.18 3.45
N LEU A 79 -5.03 8.59 2.48
CA LEU A 79 -4.75 7.81 1.28
C LEU A 79 -4.08 6.47 1.62
N THR A 80 -3.10 6.46 2.52
CA THR A 80 -2.40 5.22 2.93
C THR A 80 -3.38 4.18 3.50
N PHE A 81 -4.39 4.60 4.26
CA PHE A 81 -5.44 3.70 4.77
C PHE A 81 -6.42 3.22 3.68
N LEU A 82 -6.63 3.99 2.61
CA LEU A 82 -7.50 3.61 1.50
C LEU A 82 -6.84 2.60 0.54
N ILE A 83 -5.51 2.65 0.37
CA ILE A 83 -4.75 1.73 -0.50
C ILE A 83 -5.08 0.25 -0.27
N PRO A 84 -5.05 -0.32 0.95
CA PRO A 84 -5.36 -1.72 1.16
C PRO A 84 -6.80 -2.07 0.78
N VAL A 85 -7.76 -1.14 0.96
CA VAL A 85 -9.15 -1.35 0.54
C VAL A 85 -9.23 -1.48 -0.99
N PHE A 86 -8.55 -0.60 -1.72
CA PHE A 86 -8.46 -0.69 -3.19
C PHE A 86 -7.77 -1.98 -3.66
N LEU A 87 -6.70 -2.42 -2.98
CA LEU A 87 -6.03 -3.68 -3.28
C LEU A 87 -6.92 -4.90 -3.04
N LEU A 88 -7.72 -4.92 -1.96
CA LEU A 88 -8.72 -5.99 -1.74
C LEU A 88 -9.78 -6.03 -2.85
N MET A 89 -10.24 -4.87 -3.31
CA MET A 89 -11.17 -4.79 -4.44
C MET A 89 -10.51 -5.27 -5.74
N ALA A 90 -9.24 -4.94 -5.97
CA ALA A 90 -8.48 -5.41 -7.12
C ALA A 90 -8.35 -6.95 -7.13
N VAL A 91 -8.01 -7.57 -5.99
CA VAL A 91 -7.95 -9.04 -5.88
C VAL A 91 -9.29 -9.69 -6.25
N ARG A 92 -10.40 -9.14 -5.75
CA ARG A 92 -11.75 -9.64 -6.10
C ARG A 92 -12.06 -9.52 -7.58
N GLY A 93 -11.68 -8.40 -8.20
CA GLY A 93 -11.83 -8.16 -9.64
C GLY A 93 -11.05 -9.19 -10.46
N ILE A 94 -9.76 -9.37 -10.17
CA ILE A 94 -8.90 -10.30 -10.91
C ILE A 94 -9.38 -11.75 -10.76
N TYR A 95 -9.85 -12.15 -9.57
CA TYR A 95 -10.38 -13.49 -9.33
C TYR A 95 -11.65 -13.78 -10.16
N LYS A 96 -12.56 -12.79 -10.26
CA LYS A 96 -13.76 -12.92 -11.09
C LYS A 96 -13.41 -13.08 -12.57
N ASP A 97 -12.43 -12.32 -13.04
CA ASP A 97 -11.95 -12.41 -14.42
C ASP A 97 -11.28 -13.76 -14.71
N GLU A 98 -10.47 -14.29 -13.78
CA GLU A 98 -9.87 -15.63 -13.93
C GLU A 98 -10.95 -16.71 -14.06
N LYS A 99 -12.02 -16.61 -13.25
CA LYS A 99 -13.14 -17.55 -13.32
C LYS A 99 -13.89 -17.46 -14.65
N LEU A 100 -14.07 -16.24 -15.18
CA LEU A 100 -14.74 -16.01 -16.46
C LEU A 100 -13.96 -16.66 -17.61
N VAL A 101 -12.65 -16.44 -17.69
CA VAL A 101 -11.80 -17.03 -18.73
C VAL A 101 -11.81 -18.56 -18.66
N LYS A 102 -11.69 -19.15 -17.46
CA LYS A 102 -11.79 -20.62 -17.29
C LYS A 102 -13.14 -21.18 -17.71
N SER A 103 -14.23 -20.44 -17.50
CA SER A 103 -15.56 -20.90 -17.90
C SER A 103 -15.75 -20.91 -19.42
N VAL A 104 -15.13 -19.95 -20.13
CA VAL A 104 -15.13 -19.89 -21.60
C VAL A 104 -14.24 -20.98 -22.19
N ASP A 105 -13.08 -21.24 -21.59
CA ASP A 105 -12.16 -22.29 -22.06
C ASP A 105 -12.76 -23.69 -21.95
N ARG A 106 -13.69 -23.91 -21.00
CA ARG A 106 -14.44 -25.17 -20.87
C ARG A 106 -15.51 -25.38 -21.95
N LEU A 107 -15.91 -24.33 -22.66
CA LEU A 107 -16.93 -24.37 -23.72
C LEU A 107 -16.33 -24.50 -25.11
N ARG A 108 -15.02 -24.30 -25.24
CA ARG A 108 -14.24 -24.53 -26.47
C ARG A 108 -13.72 -25.95 -26.48
#